data_AF-A0AAV7UED8-F1
#
_entry.id   AF-A0AAV7UED8-F1
#
_cell.length_a   1.000
_cell.length_b   1.000
_cell.length_c   1.000
_cell.angle_alpha   90.00
_cell.angle_beta   90.00
_cell.angle_gamma   90.00
#
_symmetry.space_group_name_H-M   'P 1'
#
loop_
_entity.id
_entity.type
_entity.pdbx_description
1 polymer ?
#
loop_
_entity_poly.entity_id
_entity_poly.type
_entity_poly.pdbx_seq_one_letter_code
_entity_poly.pdbx_strand_id
1 'polypeptide(L)'
;MMWGRYWTTPPVRVTLRPEASLPQVPQYKLAKEGEEGTAPVIEDLLKKGILRERRSRACNTPILPVKKATKGPDAAVVYRFVTDL
;
A
#
# COMPACT_ATOMS: atom_id res chain seq x y z
N MET A 1 -10.71 -20.67 0.06
CA MET A 1 -11.41 -19.52 -0.55
C MET A 1 -10.37 -18.58 -1.13
N MET A 2 -10.38 -18.37 -2.45
CA MET A 2 -9.40 -17.57 -3.17
C MET A 2 -10.00 -16.16 -3.38
N TRP A 3 -9.33 -15.12 -2.86
CA TRP A 3 -9.87 -13.76 -2.75
C TRP A 3 -10.08 -13.09 -4.12
N GLY A 4 -11.26 -12.51 -4.36
CA GLY A 4 -11.56 -11.32 -5.19
C GLY A 4 -10.99 -11.18 -6.61
N ARG A 5 -10.31 -12.19 -7.17
CA ARG A 5 -9.60 -12.10 -8.45
C ARG A 5 -10.55 -12.38 -9.61
N TYR A 6 -10.60 -11.46 -10.55
CA TYR A 6 -11.28 -11.64 -11.83
C TYR A 6 -10.33 -12.35 -12.82
N TRP A 7 -10.51 -13.65 -13.00
CA TRP A 7 -9.64 -14.50 -13.82
C TRP A 7 -9.78 -14.28 -15.33
N THR A 8 -10.96 -13.87 -15.75
CA THR A 8 -11.32 -13.67 -17.16
C THR A 8 -10.99 -12.26 -17.66
N THR A 9 -10.67 -11.33 -16.76
CA THR A 9 -10.36 -9.95 -17.11
C THR A 9 -8.87 -9.81 -17.40
N PRO A 10 -8.49 -9.25 -18.57
CA PRO A 10 -7.09 -9.02 -18.87
C PRO A 10 -6.47 -7.99 -17.90
N PRO A 11 -5.15 -8.01 -17.69
CA PRO A 11 -4.48 -7.01 -16.86
C PRO A 11 -4.72 -5.58 -17.37
N VAL A 12 -4.94 -4.65 -16.44
CA VAL A 12 -5.09 -3.23 -16.75
C VAL A 12 -3.79 -2.67 -17.29
N ARG A 13 -3.85 -1.94 -18.41
CA ARG A 13 -2.73 -1.16 -18.95
C ARG A 13 -2.94 0.31 -18.65
N VAL A 14 -1.95 0.95 -18.04
CA VAL A 14 -1.95 2.39 -17.73
C VAL A 14 -1.02 3.09 -18.71
N THR A 15 -1.56 4.06 -19.45
CA THR A 15 -0.80 4.88 -20.42
C THR A 15 -0.43 6.20 -19.77
N LEU A 16 0.85 6.57 -19.84
CA LEU A 16 1.33 7.87 -19.36
C LEU A 16 1.07 8.95 -20.41
N ARG A 17 0.90 10.19 -19.95
CA ARG A 17 0.94 11.34 -20.88
C ARG A 17 2.36 11.46 -21.45
N PRO A 18 2.53 11.88 -22.72
CA PRO A 18 3.85 11.94 -23.35
C PRO A 18 4.90 12.72 -22.53
N GLU A 19 4.49 13.81 -21.90
CA GLU A 19 5.37 14.71 -21.14
C GLU A 19 5.50 14.35 -19.64
N ALA A 20 4.90 13.24 -19.19
CA ALA A 20 4.85 12.90 -17.78
C ALA A 20 6.20 12.35 -17.27
N SER A 21 6.70 12.93 -16.19
CA SER A 21 7.81 12.36 -15.43
C SER A 21 7.32 11.28 -14.46
N LEU A 22 8.19 10.33 -14.12
CA LEU A 22 7.89 9.30 -13.13
C LEU A 22 8.10 9.85 -11.70
N PRO A 23 7.15 9.65 -10.76
CA PRO A 23 7.30 10.16 -9.40
C PRO A 23 8.43 9.43 -8.68
N GLN A 24 9.34 10.17 -8.04
CA GLN A 24 10.44 9.62 -7.24
C GLN A 24 10.54 10.34 -5.89
N VAL A 25 9.43 10.38 -5.16
CA VAL A 25 9.36 11.07 -3.87
C VAL A 25 9.90 10.14 -2.78
N PRO A 26 10.86 10.56 -1.94
CA PRO A 26 11.41 9.73 -0.87
C PRO A 26 10.38 9.47 0.23
N GLN A 27 10.49 8.32 0.90
CA GLN A 27 9.65 7.99 2.05
C GLN A 27 9.89 8.99 3.18
N TYR A 28 8.81 9.57 3.71
CA TYR A 28 8.87 10.41 4.89
C TYR A 28 9.24 9.59 6.13
N LYS A 29 9.90 10.24 7.10
CA LYS A 29 10.16 9.61 8.40
C LYS A 29 8.85 9.20 9.05
N LEU A 30 8.72 7.91 9.37
CA LEU A 30 7.56 7.37 10.05
C LEU A 30 7.82 7.35 11.57
N ALA A 31 6.76 7.57 12.35
CA ALA A 31 6.81 7.24 13.76
C ALA A 31 6.81 5.72 13.92
N LYS A 32 7.55 5.21 14.90
CA LYS A 32 7.67 3.77 15.19
C LYS A 32 6.30 3.08 15.33
N GLU A 33 5.36 3.73 16.03
CA GLU A 33 3.97 3.24 16.19
C GLU A 33 3.28 3.01 14.84
N GLY A 34 3.48 3.90 13.87
CA GLY A 34 2.88 3.79 12.54
C GLY A 34 3.55 2.74 11.66
N GLU A 35 4.87 2.58 11.77
CA GLU A 35 5.63 1.54 11.09
C GLU A 35 5.20 0.15 11.59
N GLU A 36 5.25 -0.08 12.90
CA GLU A 36 4.83 -1.33 13.54
C GLU A 36 3.34 -1.63 13.32
N GLY A 37 2.49 -0.60 13.38
CA GLY A 37 1.06 -0.76 13.16
C GLY A 37 0.69 -1.14 11.71
N THR A 38 1.47 -0.72 10.72
CA THR A 38 1.19 -1.00 9.30
C THR A 38 1.85 -2.28 8.79
N ALA A 39 2.94 -2.74 9.43
CA ALA A 39 3.67 -3.93 9.03
C ALA A 39 2.79 -5.19 8.85
N PRO A 40 1.84 -5.54 9.75
CA PRO A 40 1.01 -6.73 9.57
C PRO A 40 0.15 -6.70 8.30
N VAL A 41 -0.32 -5.51 7.90
CA VAL A 41 -1.12 -5.34 6.68
C VAL A 41 -0.24 -5.52 5.44
N ILE A 42 0.97 -4.97 5.45
CA ILE A 42 1.92 -5.11 4.34
C ILE A 42 2.31 -6.59 4.17
N GLU A 43 2.63 -7.28 5.27
CA GLU A 43 2.98 -8.70 5.26
C GLU A 43 1.84 -9.59 4.72
N ASP A 44 0.61 -9.34 5.13
CA ASP A 44 -0.57 -10.06 4.62
C ASP A 44 -0.76 -9.85 3.11
N LEU A 45 -0.58 -8.62 2.63
CA LEU A 45 -0.67 -8.32 1.19
C LEU A 45 0.47 -8.94 0.38
N LEU A 46 1.67 -9.06 0.94
CA LEU A 46 2.78 -9.80 0.34
C LEU A 46 2.48 -11.29 0.26
N LYS A 47 2.00 -11.90 1.36
CA LYS A 47 1.59 -13.33 1.40
C LYS A 47 0.50 -13.65 0.38
N LYS A 48 -0.43 -12.71 0.15
CA LYS A 48 -1.51 -12.82 -0.85
C LYS A 48 -1.04 -12.56 -2.28
N GLY A 49 0.18 -12.08 -2.50
CA GLY A 49 0.69 -11.70 -3.81
C GLY A 49 0.04 -10.45 -4.41
N ILE A 50 -0.63 -9.64 -3.59
CA ILE A 50 -1.19 -8.34 -4.00
C ILE A 50 -0.06 -7.31 -4.08
N LEU A 51 0.82 -7.31 -3.07
CA LEU A 51 2.10 -6.60 -3.12
C LEU A 51 3.21 -7.56 -3.55
N ARG A 52 4.26 -7.02 -4.15
CA ARG A 52 5.49 -7.75 -4.49
C ARG A 52 6.71 -6.86 -4.30
N GLU A 53 7.83 -7.46 -3.95
CA GLU A 53 9.12 -6.79 -3.98
C GLU A 53 9.48 -6.39 -5.42
N ARG A 54 10.08 -5.21 -5.56
CA ARG A 54 10.51 -4.68 -6.86
C ARG A 54 11.97 -4.26 -6.80
N ARG A 55 12.77 -4.78 -7.75
CA ARG A 55 14.22 -4.56 -7.81
C ARG A 55 14.62 -3.21 -8.41
N SER A 56 13.76 -2.57 -9.21
CA SER A 56 14.06 -1.29 -9.87
C SER A 56 13.19 -0.15 -9.35
N ARG A 57 13.83 0.96 -8.98
CA ARG A 57 13.17 2.17 -8.49
C ARG A 57 12.80 3.10 -9.65
N ALA A 58 11.86 2.67 -10.49
CA ALA A 58 11.34 3.53 -11.57
C ALA A 58 10.36 4.58 -11.03
N CYS A 59 9.56 4.22 -10.02
CA CYS A 59 8.62 5.11 -9.34
C CYS A 59 8.70 4.87 -7.83
N ASN A 60 8.50 5.92 -7.03
CA ASN A 60 8.34 5.84 -5.59
C ASN A 60 7.38 6.94 -5.11
N THR A 61 6.39 6.55 -4.33
CA THR A 61 5.49 7.46 -3.61
C THR A 61 5.49 7.07 -2.14
N PRO A 62 5.44 8.04 -1.19
CA PRO A 62 5.49 7.74 0.23
C PRO A 62 4.25 6.98 0.68
N ILE A 63 4.45 6.14 1.69
CA ILE A 63 3.39 5.47 2.43
C ILE A 63 3.15 6.25 3.72
N LEU A 64 1.87 6.47 4.04
CA LEU A 64 1.39 7.19 5.21
C LEU A 64 0.61 6.23 6.13
N PRO A 65 1.08 5.98 7.36
CA PRO A 65 0.31 5.29 8.38
C PRO A 65 -0.89 6.13 8.82
N VAL A 66 -2.08 5.55 8.79
CA VAL A 66 -3.34 6.20 9.20
C VAL A 66 -3.99 5.39 10.31
N LYS A 67 -4.19 6.03 11.47
CA LYS A 67 -4.99 5.48 12.57
C LYS A 67 -6.44 5.37 12.09
N LYS A 68 -7.01 4.18 12.18
CA LYS A 68 -8.43 3.92 11.96
C LYS A 68 -9.03 3.48 13.29
N ALA A 69 -10.03 4.22 13.74
CA ALA A 69 -10.85 3.81 14.86
C ALA A 69 -11.65 2.58 14.43
N THR A 70 -11.57 1.51 15.22
CA THR A 70 -12.59 0.46 15.15
C THR A 70 -13.78 0.91 15.99
N LYS A 71 -14.99 0.43 15.67
CA LYS A 71 -16.20 0.77 16.43
C LYS A 71 -16.42 -0.28 17.52
N GLY A 72 -16.69 0.16 18.74
CA GLY A 72 -17.03 -0.72 19.87
C GLY A 72 -16.38 -0.27 21.19
N PRO A 73 -16.88 -0.73 22.35
CA PRO A 73 -16.34 -0.37 23.66
C PRO A 73 -14.90 -0.84 23.88
N ASP A 74 -14.46 -1.93 23.24
CA ASP A 74 -13.09 -2.47 23.31
C ASP A 74 -12.30 -2.29 22.00
N ALA A 75 -12.64 -1.25 21.24
CA ALA A 75 -12.09 -1.01 19.92
C ALA A 75 -10.57 -0.75 19.95
N ALA A 76 -9.79 -1.72 19.47
CA ALA A 76 -8.36 -1.53 19.23
C ALA A 76 -8.12 -0.46 18.16
N VAL A 77 -7.11 0.39 18.37
CA VAL A 77 -6.60 1.27 17.32
C VAL A 77 -5.93 0.40 16.26
N VAL A 78 -6.43 0.45 15.03
CA VAL A 78 -5.86 -0.29 13.91
C VAL A 78 -5.20 0.69 12.95
N TYR A 79 -3.98 0.37 12.53
CA TYR A 79 -3.31 1.11 11.49
C TYR A 79 -3.61 0.54 10.12
N ARG A 80 -3.82 1.45 9.18
CA ARG A 80 -3.81 1.17 7.74
C ARG A 80 -2.76 2.05 7.10
N PHE A 81 -2.41 1.74 5.86
CA PHE A 81 -1.52 2.59 5.09
C PHE A 81 -2.25 3.19 3.89
N VAL A 82 -1.87 4.41 3.53
CA VAL A 82 -2.33 5.11 2.34
C VAL A 82 -1.09 5.55 1.55
N THR A 83 -1.15 5.47 0.23
CA THR A 83 -0.11 6.00 -0.65
C THR A 83 -0.46 7.43 -1.05
N ASP A 84 0.52 8.32 -1.03
CA ASP A 84 0.38 9.70 -1.53
C ASP A 84 0.62 9.71 -3.05
N LEU A 85 -0.42 9.37 -3.82
CA LEU A 85 -0.40 9.20 -5.29
C LEU A 85 -0.88 10.45 -6.03
#